data_AF-A0AAT9GH64-F1
#
_entry.id   AF-A0AAT9GH64-F1
#
_cell.length_a   1.000
_cell.length_b   1.000
_cell.length_c   1.000
_cell.angle_alpha   90.00
_cell.angle_beta   90.00
_cell.angle_gamma   90.00
#
_symmetry.space_group_name_H-M   'P 1'
#
loop_
_entity.id
_entity.type
_entity.pdbx_description
1 polymer ?
#
loop_
_entity_poly.entity_id
_entity_poly.type
_entity_poly.pdbx_seq_one_letter_code
_entity_poly.pdbx_strand_id
1 'polypeptide(L)'
;MKGIIGIVVLCTLSLQAFAQTVSGHWYGIGKVAVPGEHSSYLSELTLKQKGAAVVGELQYYFRDSLFKVKVTGSFNSNTRQLIFKPIPFIYYLSTSTKTGIDCILTGNFTLLVNRTESILTGAFESDAAHRYTTPAIQYRFKSSTDTVAQKAELYSSAIDVPSDTIATRTITDRKEMQAVMIDPDFLKREKKIFKEIEVSETALRIELYDNGTIDHDTISIFSNDRLLYKDVPLTQSAFRRTVLLDSTIEVNEISMYAENLGSIPPNTAIMIIYDGNRRHEIILTSDLKNTATIRLRRKIK
;
A
#
# COMPACT_ATOMS: atom_id res chain seq x y z
N MET A 1 49.16 15.97 -55.67
CA MET A 1 48.61 14.77 -55.00
C MET A 1 47.66 15.22 -53.90
N LYS A 2 46.36 14.93 -54.10
CA LYS A 2 45.29 14.64 -53.12
C LYS A 2 45.21 15.50 -51.84
N GLY A 3 44.29 16.47 -51.84
CA GLY A 3 43.72 17.04 -50.62
C GLY A 3 42.62 16.14 -50.07
N ILE A 4 42.69 15.83 -48.78
CA ILE A 4 41.74 14.96 -48.07
C ILE A 4 40.74 15.88 -47.35
N ILE A 5 39.50 15.89 -47.83
CA ILE A 5 38.36 16.55 -47.16
C ILE A 5 37.79 15.52 -46.18
N GLY A 6 38.03 15.74 -44.89
CA GLY A 6 37.43 14.94 -43.82
C GLY A 6 35.99 15.40 -43.57
N ILE A 7 35.01 14.58 -43.94
CA ILE A 7 33.61 14.78 -43.59
C ILE A 7 33.42 14.34 -42.13
N VAL A 8 33.21 15.31 -41.24
CA VAL A 8 32.80 15.05 -39.85
C VAL A 8 31.31 14.72 -39.87
N VAL A 9 30.99 13.44 -39.79
CA VAL A 9 29.60 12.97 -39.58
C VAL A 9 29.25 13.23 -38.11
N LEU A 10 28.53 14.32 -37.86
CA LEU A 10 27.99 14.65 -36.55
C LEU A 10 26.84 13.69 -36.24
N CYS A 11 27.16 12.58 -35.58
CA CYS A 11 26.19 11.59 -35.13
C CYS A 11 25.36 12.23 -34.00
N THR A 12 24.17 12.72 -34.34
CA THR A 12 23.22 13.26 -33.37
C THR A 12 22.63 12.11 -32.56
N LEU A 13 23.23 11.86 -31.40
CA LEU A 13 22.69 10.94 -30.40
C LEU A 13 21.34 11.50 -29.92
N SER A 14 20.24 11.01 -30.48
CA SER A 14 18.89 11.36 -30.05
C SER A 14 18.69 10.83 -28.64
N LEU A 15 18.89 11.69 -27.64
CA LEU A 15 18.41 11.46 -26.28
C LEU A 15 16.89 11.29 -26.37
N GLN A 16 16.41 10.06 -26.28
CA GLN A 16 14.99 9.78 -26.12
C GLN A 16 14.55 10.40 -24.80
N ALA A 17 13.95 11.59 -24.88
CA ALA A 17 13.25 12.19 -23.76
C ALA A 17 12.09 11.23 -23.42
N PHE A 18 12.21 10.51 -22.30
CA PHE A 18 11.10 9.76 -21.75
C PHE A 18 9.98 10.76 -21.46
N ALA A 19 8.92 10.71 -22.28
CA ALA A 19 7.72 11.47 -22.01
C ALA A 19 7.18 11.03 -20.64
N GLN A 20 7.07 11.97 -19.70
CA GLN A 20 6.50 11.71 -18.38
C GLN A 20 5.02 11.39 -18.55
N THR A 21 4.67 10.11 -18.38
CA THR A 21 3.30 9.59 -18.51
C THR A 21 2.69 9.35 -17.13
N VAL A 22 1.36 9.43 -17.06
CA VAL A 22 0.58 9.00 -15.88
C VAL A 22 0.19 7.52 -15.93
N SER A 23 0.57 6.78 -16.98
CA SER A 23 0.24 5.36 -17.09
C SER A 23 0.94 4.56 -15.98
N GLY A 24 0.21 3.64 -15.35
CA GLY A 24 0.74 2.80 -14.29
C GLY A 24 -0.25 2.51 -13.17
N HIS A 25 0.27 1.87 -12.11
CA HIS A 25 -0.44 1.61 -10.87
C HIS A 25 -0.03 2.63 -9.83
N TRP A 26 -1.02 3.18 -9.13
CA TRP A 26 -0.87 4.26 -8.19
C TRP A 26 -1.59 3.91 -6.90
N TYR A 27 -0.98 4.18 -5.75
CA TYR A 27 -1.57 3.88 -4.44
C TYR A 27 -1.55 5.11 -3.57
N GLY A 28 -2.66 5.38 -2.87
CA GLY A 28 -2.78 6.56 -2.03
C GLY A 28 -3.97 6.50 -1.09
N ILE A 29 -3.97 7.36 -0.08
CA ILE A 29 -5.07 7.52 0.85
C ILE A 29 -5.71 8.87 0.60
N GLY A 30 -7.01 8.87 0.33
CA GLY A 30 -7.82 10.07 0.23
C GLY A 30 -8.24 10.52 1.62
N LYS A 31 -7.94 11.76 2.01
CA LYS A 31 -8.36 12.34 3.29
C LYS A 31 -9.40 13.43 3.06
N VAL A 32 -10.48 13.39 3.82
CA VAL A 32 -11.52 14.43 3.75
C VAL A 32 -10.98 15.73 4.33
N ALA A 33 -11.12 16.84 3.60
CA ALA A 33 -10.63 18.15 4.00
C ALA A 33 -11.56 18.84 5.02
N VAL A 34 -11.87 18.16 6.12
CA VAL A 34 -12.68 18.69 7.24
C VAL A 34 -11.86 18.57 8.53
N PRO A 35 -11.68 19.67 9.29
CA PRO A 35 -10.97 19.61 10.57
C PRO A 35 -11.65 18.64 11.55
N GLY A 36 -10.87 17.73 12.15
CA GLY A 36 -11.36 16.73 13.10
C GLY A 36 -12.09 15.54 12.47
N GLU A 37 -12.20 15.49 11.13
CA GLU A 37 -12.69 14.32 10.42
C GLU A 37 -11.53 13.40 10.03
N HIS A 38 -11.70 12.11 10.25
CA HIS A 38 -10.66 11.09 10.03
C HIS A 38 -11.06 10.06 8.97
N SER A 39 -12.21 10.22 8.34
CA SER A 39 -12.66 9.39 7.22
C SER A 39 -11.65 9.43 6.08
N SER A 40 -11.31 8.24 5.60
CA SER A 40 -10.31 8.07 4.56
C SER A 40 -10.73 7.06 3.50
N TYR A 41 -10.12 7.21 2.31
CA TYR A 41 -10.39 6.42 1.12
C TYR A 41 -9.08 5.80 0.65
N LEU A 42 -8.74 4.63 1.19
CA LEU A 42 -7.56 3.88 0.73
C LEU A 42 -7.80 3.41 -0.69
N SER A 43 -6.96 3.86 -1.62
CA SER A 43 -7.25 3.75 -3.05
C SER A 43 -6.08 3.20 -3.86
N GLU A 44 -6.43 2.36 -4.83
CA GLU A 44 -5.58 1.95 -5.95
C GLU A 44 -6.13 2.57 -7.23
N LEU A 45 -5.27 3.18 -8.02
CA LEU A 45 -5.61 3.84 -9.26
C LEU A 45 -4.76 3.24 -10.38
N THR A 46 -5.40 2.64 -11.37
CA THR A 46 -4.74 2.07 -12.55
C THR A 46 -5.05 2.91 -13.77
N LEU A 47 -4.02 3.47 -14.41
CA LEU A 47 -4.16 4.41 -15.53
C LEU A 47 -3.50 3.91 -16.81
N LYS A 48 -4.15 4.20 -17.93
CA LYS A 48 -3.61 4.09 -19.29
C LYS A 48 -3.79 5.43 -20.01
N GLN A 49 -2.68 5.98 -20.51
CA GLN A 49 -2.67 7.23 -21.25
C GLN A 49 -2.43 6.98 -22.75
N LYS A 50 -3.20 7.64 -23.61
CA LYS A 50 -2.97 7.71 -25.06
C LYS A 50 -3.06 9.16 -25.52
N GLY A 51 -1.89 9.77 -25.76
CA GLY A 51 -1.80 11.22 -26.01
C GLY A 51 -2.27 12.01 -24.77
N ALA A 52 -3.19 12.95 -24.96
CA ALA A 52 -3.80 13.68 -23.85
C ALA A 52 -4.91 12.89 -23.14
N ALA A 53 -5.48 11.85 -23.75
CA ALA A 53 -6.58 11.10 -23.15
C ALA A 53 -6.07 10.11 -22.09
N VAL A 54 -6.77 10.02 -20.96
CA VAL A 54 -6.49 9.09 -19.87
C VAL A 54 -7.74 8.29 -19.56
N VAL A 55 -7.59 6.97 -19.43
CA VAL A 55 -8.64 6.05 -18.98
C VAL A 55 -8.09 5.14 -17.90
N GLY A 56 -8.94 4.64 -17.03
CA GLY A 56 -8.49 3.79 -15.94
C GLY A 56 -9.60 3.28 -15.04
N GLU A 57 -9.18 2.77 -13.89
CA GLU A 57 -10.07 2.37 -12.81
C GLU A 57 -9.49 2.88 -11.48
N LEU A 58 -10.35 3.53 -10.70
CA LEU A 58 -10.10 3.85 -9.31
C LEU A 58 -10.83 2.80 -8.47
N GLN A 59 -10.08 2.06 -7.67
CA GLN A 59 -10.62 1.21 -6.62
C GLN A 59 -10.37 1.91 -5.30
N TYR A 60 -11.39 2.05 -4.46
CA TYR A 60 -11.21 2.61 -3.14
C TYR A 60 -11.99 1.82 -2.09
N TYR A 61 -11.36 1.64 -0.94
CA TYR A 61 -12.03 1.12 0.23
C TYR A 61 -12.60 2.29 1.03
N PHE A 62 -13.86 2.16 1.42
CA PHE A 62 -14.48 3.02 2.40
C PHE A 62 -15.20 2.14 3.43
N ARG A 63 -14.75 2.24 4.68
CA ARG A 63 -15.16 1.35 5.78
C ARG A 63 -14.99 -0.13 5.41
N ASP A 64 -16.09 -0.87 5.28
CA ASP A 64 -16.13 -2.31 5.05
C ASP A 64 -16.28 -2.71 3.57
N SER A 65 -16.38 -1.73 2.66
CA SER A 65 -16.70 -1.99 1.26
C SER A 65 -15.63 -1.47 0.30
N LEU A 66 -15.42 -2.26 -0.77
CA LEU A 66 -14.60 -1.90 -1.92
C LEU A 66 -15.49 -1.36 -3.03
N PHE A 67 -15.20 -0.15 -3.47
CA PHE A 67 -15.83 0.48 -4.62
C PHE A 67 -14.87 0.44 -5.80
N LYS A 68 -15.40 0.19 -7.00
CA LYS A 68 -14.63 0.18 -8.24
C LYS A 68 -15.30 1.10 -9.24
N VAL A 69 -14.59 2.13 -9.65
CA VAL A 69 -15.12 3.20 -10.48
C VAL A 69 -14.22 3.38 -11.69
N LYS A 70 -14.81 3.28 -12.89
CA LYS A 70 -14.07 3.59 -14.12
C LYS A 70 -13.81 5.09 -14.15
N VAL A 71 -12.56 5.47 -14.42
CA VAL A 71 -12.16 6.87 -14.53
C VAL A 71 -11.81 7.21 -15.96
N THR A 72 -12.17 8.42 -16.37
CA THR A 72 -11.75 9.01 -17.64
C THR A 72 -11.29 10.43 -17.39
N GLY A 73 -10.37 10.93 -18.21
CA GLY A 73 -9.77 12.22 -17.98
C GLY A 73 -8.85 12.67 -19.09
N SER A 74 -8.15 13.76 -18.82
CA SER A 74 -7.13 14.30 -19.71
C SER A 74 -5.86 14.65 -18.94
N PHE A 75 -4.71 14.38 -19.53
CA PHE A 75 -3.40 14.78 -19.03
C PHE A 75 -2.75 15.79 -19.97
N ASN A 76 -2.34 16.92 -19.40
CA ASN A 76 -1.56 17.92 -20.10
C ASN A 76 -0.07 17.74 -19.75
N SER A 77 0.74 17.31 -20.72
CA SER A 77 2.17 17.05 -20.52
C SER A 77 2.99 18.31 -20.22
N ASN A 78 2.53 19.49 -20.67
CA ASN A 78 3.23 20.76 -20.46
C ASN A 78 3.04 21.26 -19.03
N THR A 79 1.80 21.21 -18.52
CA THR A 79 1.48 21.65 -17.15
C THR A 79 1.57 20.54 -16.12
N ARG A 80 1.73 19.28 -16.56
CA ARG A 80 1.70 18.06 -15.74
C ARG A 80 0.39 17.86 -14.97
N GLN A 81 -0.69 18.47 -15.46
CA GLN A 81 -2.00 18.37 -14.82
C GLN A 81 -2.79 17.18 -15.38
N LEU A 82 -3.32 16.37 -14.47
CA LEU A 82 -4.26 15.30 -14.72
C LEU A 82 -5.63 15.71 -14.20
N ILE A 83 -6.61 15.76 -15.09
CA ILE A 83 -7.99 16.09 -14.75
C ILE A 83 -8.85 14.86 -15.00
N PHE A 84 -9.54 14.37 -13.96
CA PHE A 84 -10.57 13.34 -14.09
C PHE A 84 -11.94 13.99 -14.27
N LYS A 85 -12.76 13.37 -15.14
CA LYS A 85 -14.19 13.69 -15.23
C LYS A 85 -14.91 13.37 -13.92
N PRO A 86 -16.13 13.90 -13.73
CA PRO A 86 -16.93 13.61 -12.54
C PRO A 86 -17.11 12.11 -12.29
N ILE A 87 -16.81 11.65 -11.09
CA ILE A 87 -16.95 10.25 -10.65
C ILE A 87 -17.63 10.16 -9.27
N PRO A 88 -18.40 9.08 -9.01
CA PRO A 88 -19.04 8.88 -7.72
C PRO A 88 -18.07 8.42 -6.63
N PHE A 89 -18.14 9.08 -5.48
CA PHE A 89 -17.57 8.63 -4.21
C PHE A 89 -18.70 8.46 -3.20
N ILE A 90 -18.72 7.38 -2.43
CA ILE A 90 -19.63 7.31 -1.29
C ILE A 90 -19.35 8.46 -0.32
N TYR A 91 -20.40 9.08 0.22
CA TYR A 91 -20.29 10.22 1.11
C TYR A 91 -19.61 9.83 2.44
N TYR A 92 -18.66 10.65 2.91
CA TYR A 92 -17.80 10.30 4.04
C TYR A 92 -18.53 10.12 5.38
N LEU A 93 -19.67 10.78 5.58
CA LEU A 93 -20.49 10.57 6.77
C LEU A 93 -21.47 9.39 6.64
N SER A 94 -21.43 8.65 5.52
CA SER A 94 -22.28 7.48 5.36
C SER A 94 -22.00 6.46 6.46
N THR A 95 -23.03 6.14 7.24
CA THR A 95 -23.01 5.13 8.29
C THR A 95 -23.14 3.71 7.75
N SER A 96 -23.58 3.57 6.50
CA SER A 96 -23.76 2.31 5.77
C SER A 96 -23.23 2.45 4.36
N THR A 97 -22.48 1.46 3.92
CA THR A 97 -21.93 1.34 2.55
C THR A 97 -22.96 0.82 1.54
N LYS A 98 -24.09 0.27 2.02
CA LYS A 98 -25.19 -0.26 1.19
C LYS A 98 -26.26 0.79 0.85
N THR A 99 -26.44 1.77 1.73
CA THR A 99 -27.48 2.81 1.62
C THR A 99 -26.87 4.21 1.63
N GLY A 100 -25.53 4.30 1.56
CA GLY A 100 -24.80 5.56 1.48
C GLY A 100 -25.14 6.30 0.19
N ILE A 101 -25.00 7.62 0.23
CA ILE A 101 -25.26 8.48 -0.91
C ILE A 101 -23.95 8.73 -1.64
N ASP A 102 -23.97 8.72 -2.97
CA ASP A 102 -22.82 9.06 -3.77
C ASP A 102 -22.69 10.59 -3.93
N CYS A 103 -21.48 11.07 -3.76
CA CYS A 103 -21.01 12.41 -4.07
C CYS A 103 -20.26 12.38 -5.39
N ILE A 104 -20.71 13.17 -6.35
CA ILE A 104 -20.07 13.28 -7.65
C ILE A 104 -18.94 14.30 -7.55
N LEU A 105 -17.69 13.86 -7.77
CA LEU A 105 -16.50 14.67 -7.62
C LEU A 105 -15.65 14.68 -8.89
N THR A 106 -15.03 15.82 -9.18
CA THR A 106 -14.08 15.99 -10.29
C THR A 106 -12.67 15.97 -9.74
N GLY A 107 -11.77 15.21 -10.38
CA GLY A 107 -10.39 15.08 -9.92
C GLY A 107 -9.47 16.09 -10.58
N ASN A 108 -8.65 16.81 -9.79
CA ASN A 108 -7.59 17.67 -10.30
C ASN A 108 -6.27 17.34 -9.61
N PHE A 109 -5.30 16.89 -10.39
CA PHE A 109 -4.04 16.34 -9.91
C PHE A 109 -2.85 16.92 -10.68
N THR A 110 -1.71 17.01 -10.00
CA THR A 110 -0.43 17.37 -10.60
C THR A 110 0.54 16.21 -10.46
N LEU A 111 1.19 15.84 -11.57
CA LEU A 111 2.23 14.83 -11.62
C LEU A 111 3.59 15.45 -11.24
N LEU A 112 4.15 14.99 -10.13
CA LEU A 112 5.52 15.25 -9.71
C LEU A 112 6.37 13.99 -9.92
N VAL A 113 7.37 14.09 -10.79
CA VAL A 113 8.30 12.99 -11.09
C VAL A 113 9.70 13.43 -10.71
N ASN A 114 10.38 12.63 -9.89
CA ASN A 114 11.81 12.76 -9.61
C ASN A 114 12.54 11.46 -10.03
N ARG A 115 13.83 11.33 -9.71
CA ARG A 115 14.63 10.16 -10.12
C ARG A 115 14.20 8.85 -9.44
N THR A 116 13.57 8.92 -8.27
CA THR A 116 13.31 7.76 -7.40
C THR A 116 11.82 7.44 -7.26
N GLU A 117 10.94 8.41 -7.53
CA GLU A 117 9.51 8.34 -7.27
C GLU A 117 8.70 9.18 -8.25
N SER A 118 7.47 8.72 -8.53
CA SER A 118 6.44 9.50 -9.22
C SER A 118 5.23 9.62 -8.33
N ILE A 119 4.70 10.83 -8.19
CA ILE A 119 3.63 11.18 -7.26
C ILE A 119 2.56 11.98 -7.99
N LEU A 120 1.31 11.58 -7.85
CA LEU A 120 0.15 12.37 -8.23
C LEU A 120 -0.44 12.99 -6.96
N THR A 121 -0.40 14.32 -6.87
CA THR A 121 -0.95 15.07 -5.73
C THR A 121 -2.10 15.94 -6.20
N GLY A 122 -3.20 15.96 -5.46
CA GLY A 122 -4.40 16.66 -5.89
C GLY A 122 -5.61 16.36 -5.03
N ALA A 123 -6.78 16.66 -5.54
CA ALA A 123 -8.03 16.40 -4.85
C ALA A 123 -9.15 15.99 -5.81
N PHE A 124 -10.11 15.27 -5.27
CA PHE A 124 -11.45 15.17 -5.84
C PHE A 124 -12.33 16.23 -5.18
N GLU A 125 -12.90 17.11 -5.99
CA GLU A 125 -13.61 18.30 -5.54
C GLU A 125 -15.03 18.31 -6.11
N SER A 126 -15.98 18.79 -5.31
CA SER A 126 -17.34 19.03 -5.77
C SER A 126 -17.40 20.28 -6.64
N ASP A 127 -18.52 20.46 -7.34
CA ASP A 127 -18.82 21.75 -7.96
C ASP A 127 -18.99 22.87 -6.91
N ALA A 128 -19.13 24.10 -7.40
CA ALA A 128 -19.29 25.28 -6.56
C ALA A 128 -20.58 25.26 -5.72
N ALA A 129 -21.64 24.58 -6.18
CA ALA A 129 -22.92 24.52 -5.47
C ALA A 129 -22.86 23.58 -4.25
N HIS A 130 -22.03 22.53 -4.31
CA HIS A 130 -21.94 21.51 -3.26
C HIS A 130 -20.67 21.62 -2.39
N ARG A 131 -19.86 22.67 -2.56
CA ARG A 131 -18.56 22.85 -1.87
C ARG A 131 -18.61 22.74 -0.34
N TYR A 132 -19.74 23.12 0.28
CA TYR A 132 -19.92 23.08 1.74
C TYR A 132 -20.56 21.78 2.24
N THR A 133 -21.26 21.05 1.38
CA THR A 133 -21.90 19.76 1.73
C THR A 133 -20.99 18.58 1.42
N THR A 134 -20.13 18.75 0.43
CA THR A 134 -19.25 17.73 -0.12
C THR A 134 -17.81 18.25 -0.15
N PRO A 135 -17.09 18.15 0.99
CA PRO A 135 -15.72 18.62 1.09
C PRO A 135 -14.79 17.87 0.13
N ALA A 136 -13.69 18.51 -0.23
CA ALA A 136 -12.67 17.91 -1.08
C ALA A 136 -12.04 16.67 -0.42
N ILE A 137 -11.75 15.65 -1.22
CA ILE A 137 -10.97 14.49 -0.80
C ILE A 137 -9.56 14.68 -1.35
N GLN A 138 -8.61 14.99 -0.46
CA GLN A 138 -7.22 15.22 -0.81
C GLN A 138 -6.47 13.90 -0.95
N TYR A 139 -5.74 13.75 -2.05
CA TYR A 139 -5.02 12.53 -2.37
C TYR A 139 -3.55 12.81 -2.66
N ARG A 140 -2.73 11.87 -2.19
CA ARG A 140 -1.34 11.72 -2.61
C ARG A 140 -1.13 10.27 -3.05
N PHE A 141 -1.13 10.07 -4.35
CA PHE A 141 -0.91 8.79 -4.99
C PHE A 141 0.58 8.62 -5.32
N LYS A 142 1.17 7.50 -4.92
CA LYS A 142 2.54 7.11 -5.27
C LYS A 142 2.50 6.01 -6.33
N SER A 143 3.29 6.18 -7.39
CA SER A 143 3.45 5.16 -8.43
C SER A 143 4.15 3.92 -7.87
N SER A 144 3.68 2.74 -8.27
CA SER A 144 4.30 1.46 -7.97
C SER A 144 4.69 0.76 -9.26
N THR A 145 5.93 0.26 -9.29
CA THR A 145 6.47 -0.58 -10.37
C THR A 145 6.32 -2.08 -10.08
N ASP A 146 5.86 -2.46 -8.89
CA ASP A 146 5.93 -3.84 -8.39
C ASP A 146 4.96 -4.80 -9.09
N THR A 147 4.04 -4.30 -9.92
CA THR A 147 2.96 -5.10 -10.50
C THR A 147 3.22 -5.59 -11.93
N VAL A 148 4.27 -5.12 -12.62
CA VAL A 148 4.50 -5.48 -14.05
C VAL A 148 5.35 -6.76 -14.20
N ALA A 149 6.25 -7.07 -13.27
CA ALA A 149 7.15 -8.22 -13.39
C ALA A 149 6.57 -9.54 -12.81
N GLN A 150 5.89 -9.49 -11.65
CA GLN A 150 5.50 -10.72 -10.94
C GLN A 150 4.27 -11.43 -11.50
N LYS A 151 3.43 -10.76 -12.30
CA LYS A 151 2.23 -11.40 -12.86
C LYS A 151 2.52 -12.22 -14.13
N ALA A 152 3.64 -11.98 -14.82
CA ALA A 152 3.98 -12.70 -16.05
C ALA A 152 4.74 -14.02 -15.79
N GLU A 153 5.53 -14.10 -14.72
CA GLU A 153 6.28 -15.33 -14.38
C GLU A 153 5.43 -16.37 -13.64
N LEU A 154 4.32 -15.98 -13.02
CA LEU A 154 3.47 -16.90 -12.26
C LEU A 154 2.50 -17.73 -13.14
N TYR A 155 2.43 -17.45 -14.44
CA TYR A 155 1.57 -18.17 -15.39
C TYR A 155 2.33 -18.98 -16.47
N SER A 156 3.66 -18.94 -16.53
CA SER A 156 4.45 -19.69 -17.52
C SER A 156 5.03 -21.01 -17.01
N SER A 157 4.98 -21.28 -15.70
CA SER A 157 5.62 -22.44 -15.06
C SER A 157 4.65 -23.55 -14.64
N ALA A 158 3.58 -23.77 -15.40
CA ALA A 158 2.71 -24.92 -15.22
C ALA A 158 2.33 -25.53 -16.57
N ILE A 159 3.22 -26.38 -17.11
CA ILE A 159 2.97 -27.63 -17.86
C ILE A 159 4.33 -28.35 -17.89
N ASP A 160 4.54 -29.34 -17.02
CA ASP A 160 4.72 -30.74 -17.44
C ASP A 160 5.02 -31.64 -16.22
N VAL A 161 4.39 -32.82 -16.22
CA VAL A 161 4.60 -33.95 -15.31
C VAL A 161 4.70 -35.18 -16.22
N PRO A 162 5.40 -36.31 -15.93
CA PRO A 162 6.38 -36.67 -14.89
C PRO A 162 7.69 -37.31 -15.46
N SER A 163 8.69 -37.58 -14.61
CA SER A 163 9.28 -38.94 -14.43
C SER A 163 10.64 -38.90 -13.72
N ASP A 164 10.68 -39.61 -12.58
CA ASP A 164 11.75 -40.42 -11.99
C ASP A 164 13.24 -39.97 -11.89
N THR A 165 13.80 -40.40 -10.75
CA THR A 165 15.22 -40.64 -10.41
C THR A 165 16.04 -39.54 -9.71
N ILE A 166 16.54 -39.98 -8.56
CA ILE A 166 17.45 -39.41 -7.56
C ILE A 166 18.72 -38.78 -8.15
N ALA A 167 19.09 -37.58 -7.67
CA ALA A 167 20.47 -37.24 -7.36
C ALA A 167 20.54 -36.01 -6.43
N THR A 168 20.91 -36.27 -5.18
CA THR A 168 21.34 -35.30 -4.18
C THR A 168 22.39 -34.35 -4.76
N ARG A 169 22.08 -33.05 -4.76
CA ARG A 169 23.10 -31.99 -4.82
C ARG A 169 22.85 -31.01 -3.69
N THR A 170 23.75 -31.10 -2.72
CA THR A 170 23.97 -30.14 -1.63
C THR A 170 24.21 -28.76 -2.25
N ILE A 171 23.28 -27.83 -2.01
CA ILE A 171 23.53 -26.40 -2.14
C ILE A 171 23.56 -25.83 -0.73
N THR A 172 24.78 -25.78 -0.21
CA THR A 172 25.17 -24.92 0.90
C THR A 172 25.18 -23.49 0.37
N ASP A 173 24.09 -22.76 0.61
CA ASP A 173 24.11 -21.35 1.01
C ASP A 173 22.67 -20.92 1.32
N ARG A 174 22.12 -21.55 2.35
CA ARG A 174 20.95 -21.02 3.04
C ARG A 174 21.49 -19.92 3.94
N LYS A 175 21.42 -18.66 3.50
CA LYS A 175 21.62 -17.49 4.36
C LYS A 175 20.78 -17.72 5.61
N GLU A 176 21.48 -17.91 6.72
CA GLU A 176 20.93 -18.38 7.99
C GLU A 176 19.77 -17.49 8.43
N MET A 177 18.63 -18.14 8.66
CA MET A 177 17.56 -17.60 9.48
C MET A 177 18.15 -17.42 10.87
N GLN A 178 18.55 -16.19 11.19
CA GLN A 178 19.14 -15.84 12.47
C GLN A 178 18.27 -16.36 13.61
N ALA A 179 18.93 -16.90 14.62
CA ALA A 179 18.35 -17.56 15.77
C ALA A 179 17.21 -16.74 16.41
N VAL A 180 16.19 -17.48 16.83
CA VAL A 180 15.08 -17.03 17.67
C VAL A 180 15.65 -16.39 18.94
N MET A 181 15.79 -15.06 18.94
CA MET A 181 15.96 -14.29 20.17
C MET A 181 14.58 -13.83 20.61
N ILE A 182 14.09 -14.40 21.70
CA ILE A 182 13.00 -13.78 22.46
C ILE A 182 13.60 -12.54 23.09
N ASP A 183 13.10 -11.37 22.72
CA ASP A 183 13.57 -10.11 23.29
C ASP A 183 13.12 -10.04 24.77
N PRO A 184 14.05 -10.01 25.75
CA PRO A 184 13.68 -9.99 27.17
C PRO A 184 12.88 -8.75 27.56
N ASP A 185 13.02 -7.64 26.83
CA ASP A 185 12.30 -6.40 27.12
C ASP A 185 10.89 -6.44 26.53
N PHE A 186 10.68 -7.17 25.44
CA PHE A 186 9.34 -7.46 24.93
C PHE A 186 8.50 -8.24 25.95
N LEU A 187 9.07 -9.27 26.60
CA LEU A 187 8.35 -10.08 27.59
C LEU A 187 7.98 -9.33 28.88
N LYS A 188 8.66 -8.22 29.19
CA LYS A 188 8.37 -7.40 30.38
C LYS A 188 7.17 -6.47 30.17
N ARG A 189 6.81 -6.15 28.92
CA ARG A 189 5.72 -5.21 28.60
C ARG A 189 4.38 -5.91 28.62
N GLU A 190 3.35 -5.19 29.08
CA GLU A 190 1.99 -5.72 29.10
C GLU A 190 1.45 -5.81 27.67
N LYS A 191 0.94 -6.99 27.28
CA LYS A 191 0.27 -7.16 25.99
C LYS A 191 -1.16 -6.67 26.09
N LYS A 192 -1.48 -5.60 25.36
CA LYS A 192 -2.85 -5.13 25.19
C LYS A 192 -3.49 -5.79 23.99
N ILE A 193 -4.50 -6.63 24.21
CA ILE A 193 -5.23 -7.29 23.12
C ILE A 193 -6.24 -6.32 22.52
N PHE A 194 -6.05 -5.92 21.25
CA PHE A 194 -6.95 -5.01 20.53
C PHE A 194 -8.11 -5.74 19.87
N LYS A 195 -7.85 -6.93 19.34
CA LYS A 195 -8.85 -7.70 18.61
C LYS A 195 -8.49 -9.19 18.56
N GLU A 196 -9.52 -10.02 18.61
CA GLU A 196 -9.44 -11.43 18.23
C GLU A 196 -10.19 -11.61 16.90
N ILE A 197 -9.54 -12.29 15.95
CA ILE A 197 -10.00 -12.42 14.58
C ILE A 197 -9.97 -13.90 14.21
N GLU A 198 -11.10 -14.40 13.72
CA GLU A 198 -11.15 -15.72 13.11
C GLU A 198 -10.59 -15.67 11.68
N VAL A 199 -9.58 -16.48 11.42
CA VAL A 199 -8.90 -16.59 10.12
C VAL A 199 -9.01 -18.00 9.56
N SER A 200 -8.98 -18.12 8.23
CA SER A 200 -9.13 -19.40 7.53
C SER A 200 -7.86 -19.85 6.82
N GLU A 201 -7.03 -18.91 6.37
CA GLU A 201 -5.75 -19.16 5.72
C GLU A 201 -4.62 -19.30 6.75
N THR A 202 -3.61 -20.11 6.40
CA THR A 202 -2.38 -20.27 7.19
C THR A 202 -1.32 -19.23 6.84
N ALA A 203 -1.45 -18.55 5.70
CA ALA A 203 -0.58 -17.47 5.27
C ALA A 203 -1.39 -16.19 5.14
N LEU A 204 -1.10 -15.21 5.98
CA LEU A 204 -1.80 -13.93 5.99
C LEU A 204 -0.90 -12.83 5.47
N ARG A 205 -1.40 -12.00 4.56
CA ARG A 205 -0.69 -10.77 4.20
C ARG A 205 -1.05 -9.69 5.20
N ILE A 206 -0.06 -9.11 5.85
CA ILE A 206 -0.20 -7.97 6.75
C ILE A 206 0.35 -6.71 6.10
N GLU A 207 -0.29 -5.59 6.38
CA GLU A 207 0.18 -4.25 6.03
C GLU A 207 0.09 -3.34 7.25
N LEU A 208 1.12 -2.57 7.53
CA LEU A 208 1.09 -1.52 8.55
C LEU A 208 1.31 -0.14 7.94
N TYR A 209 0.52 0.82 8.39
CA TYR A 209 0.59 2.24 8.03
C TYR A 209 0.69 3.09 9.29
N ASP A 210 1.40 4.20 9.22
CA ASP A 210 1.27 5.28 10.19
C ASP A 210 -0.14 5.90 10.12
N ASN A 211 -0.79 6.09 11.27
CA ASN A 211 -2.09 6.75 11.41
C ASN A 211 -1.97 8.26 11.74
N GLY A 212 -0.76 8.81 11.73
CA GLY A 212 -0.46 10.17 12.17
C GLY A 212 0.38 10.99 11.20
N THR A 213 1.33 11.72 11.78
CA THR A 213 2.37 12.47 11.06
C THR A 213 3.65 11.68 11.23
N ILE A 214 4.43 11.53 10.15
CA ILE A 214 5.73 10.86 10.22
C ILE A 214 6.62 11.61 11.20
N ASP A 215 6.82 11.04 12.38
CA ASP A 215 7.51 11.65 13.52
C ASP A 215 8.69 10.80 14.02
N HIS A 216 9.15 9.91 13.14
CA HIS A 216 10.28 8.98 13.30
C HIS A 216 10.04 7.91 14.36
N ASP A 217 8.78 7.54 14.58
CA ASP A 217 8.45 6.40 15.39
C ASP A 217 8.79 5.06 14.69
N THR A 218 9.36 4.14 15.47
CA THR A 218 9.82 2.84 14.99
C THR A 218 9.19 1.73 15.81
N ILE A 219 8.80 0.65 15.15
CA ILE A 219 8.21 -0.54 15.76
C ILE A 219 8.98 -1.82 15.42
N SER A 220 8.78 -2.85 16.22
CA SER A 220 9.11 -4.23 15.91
C SER A 220 7.84 -5.08 15.88
N ILE A 221 7.84 -6.10 15.03
CA ILE A 221 6.70 -7.00 14.84
C ILE A 221 7.10 -8.38 15.32
N PHE A 222 6.29 -8.94 16.22
CA PHE A 222 6.47 -10.28 16.77
C PHE A 222 5.31 -11.19 16.36
N SER A 223 5.60 -12.48 16.21
CA SER A 223 4.61 -13.55 16.07
C SER A 223 4.87 -14.61 17.13
N ASN A 224 3.87 -14.88 17.97
CA ASN A 224 3.97 -15.83 19.09
C ASN A 224 5.26 -15.63 19.90
N ASP A 225 5.53 -14.39 20.32
CA ASP A 225 6.70 -13.95 21.10
C ASP A 225 8.05 -14.05 20.39
N ARG A 226 8.05 -14.36 19.09
CA ARG A 226 9.26 -14.39 18.26
C ARG A 226 9.32 -13.15 17.39
N LEU A 227 10.46 -12.46 17.42
CA LEU A 227 10.71 -11.31 16.57
C LEU A 227 10.68 -11.73 15.10
N LEU A 228 9.82 -11.08 14.30
CA LEU A 228 9.76 -11.26 12.85
C LEU A 228 10.49 -10.15 12.11
N TYR A 229 10.25 -8.91 12.53
CA TYR A 229 10.82 -7.72 11.90
C TYR A 229 11.20 -6.73 12.97
N LYS A 230 12.43 -6.23 12.89
CA LYS A 230 12.97 -5.23 13.81
C LYS A 230 13.06 -3.86 13.14
N ASP A 231 12.90 -2.81 13.93
CA ASP A 231 13.19 -1.43 13.56
C ASP A 231 12.44 -0.97 12.28
N VAL A 232 11.18 -1.35 12.16
CA VAL A 232 10.29 -0.96 11.08
C VAL A 232 9.78 0.46 11.34
N PRO A 233 10.09 1.45 10.49
CA PRO A 233 9.56 2.80 10.66
C PRO A 233 8.08 2.82 10.31
N LEU A 234 7.27 3.47 11.13
CA LEU A 234 5.89 3.77 10.76
C LEU A 234 5.90 4.96 9.81
N THR A 235 5.40 4.72 8.60
CA THR A 235 5.34 5.75 7.56
C THR A 235 4.02 5.68 6.83
N GLN A 236 3.79 6.65 5.96
CA GLN A 236 2.64 6.63 5.05
C GLN A 236 2.74 5.52 3.98
N SER A 237 3.92 4.91 3.79
CA SER A 237 4.09 3.76 2.91
C SER A 237 3.87 2.46 3.68
N ALA A 238 3.02 1.60 3.13
CA ALA A 238 2.66 0.33 3.75
C ALA A 238 3.89 -0.57 3.95
N PHE A 239 4.16 -0.96 5.19
CA PHE A 239 5.04 -2.09 5.46
C PHE A 239 4.27 -3.39 5.20
N ARG A 240 4.52 -4.03 4.05
CA ARG A 240 3.78 -5.24 3.61
C ARG A 240 4.59 -6.51 3.82
N ARG A 241 4.04 -7.49 4.53
CA ARG A 241 4.67 -8.81 4.72
C ARG A 241 3.65 -9.92 4.72
N THR A 242 4.08 -11.12 4.34
CA THR A 242 3.27 -12.33 4.54
C THR A 242 3.75 -13.02 5.81
N VAL A 243 2.84 -13.25 6.74
CA VAL A 243 3.10 -13.97 7.99
C VAL A 243 2.45 -15.34 7.91
N LEU A 244 3.23 -16.36 8.22
CA LEU A 244 2.76 -17.74 8.34
C LEU A 244 2.32 -17.98 9.78
N LEU A 245 1.09 -18.49 9.94
CA LEU A 245 0.55 -18.88 11.23
C LEU A 245 1.08 -20.26 11.63
N ASP A 246 1.39 -20.42 12.91
CA ASP A 246 1.67 -21.72 13.49
C ASP A 246 0.37 -22.53 13.55
N SER A 247 0.31 -23.60 12.76
CA SER A 247 -0.85 -24.49 12.69
C SER A 247 -0.98 -25.44 13.87
N THR A 248 0.03 -25.51 14.75
CA THR A 248 0.05 -26.39 15.92
C THR A 248 -0.62 -25.77 17.15
N ILE A 249 -0.93 -24.47 17.11
CA ILE A 249 -1.57 -23.73 18.19
C ILE A 249 -2.93 -23.19 17.73
N GLU A 250 -3.88 -23.10 18.66
CA GLU A 250 -5.25 -22.65 18.38
C GLU A 250 -5.33 -21.14 18.09
N VAL A 251 -4.52 -20.36 18.82
CA VAL A 251 -4.49 -18.91 18.76
C VAL A 251 -3.06 -18.46 18.47
N ASN A 252 -2.88 -17.78 17.35
CA ASN A 252 -1.64 -17.10 17.01
C ASN A 252 -1.73 -15.63 17.47
N GLU A 253 -0.62 -15.06 17.93
CA GLU A 253 -0.52 -13.66 18.30
C GLU A 253 0.39 -12.91 17.34
N ILE A 254 -0.04 -11.74 16.88
CA ILE A 254 0.83 -10.77 16.21
C ILE A 254 0.88 -9.53 17.09
N SER A 255 2.10 -9.13 17.45
CA SER A 255 2.34 -8.00 18.35
C SER A 255 3.15 -6.91 17.66
N MET A 256 2.66 -5.68 17.77
CA MET A 256 3.36 -4.46 17.42
C MET A 256 3.96 -3.86 18.70
N TYR A 257 5.28 -3.84 18.75
CA TYR A 257 6.09 -3.33 19.85
C TYR A 257 6.71 -2.00 19.47
N ALA A 258 6.53 -0.95 20.29
CA ALA A 258 7.19 0.33 20.08
C ALA A 258 8.68 0.28 20.49
N GLU A 259 9.60 0.39 19.52
CA GLU A 259 11.05 0.51 19.78
C GLU A 259 11.40 1.89 20.32
N ASN A 260 10.72 2.92 19.80
CA ASN A 260 10.75 4.28 20.31
C ASN A 260 9.34 4.90 20.16
N LEU A 261 9.15 6.13 20.63
CA LEU A 261 7.85 6.83 20.58
C LEU A 261 7.74 7.92 19.51
N GLY A 262 8.76 8.08 18.67
CA GLY A 262 8.87 9.26 17.80
C GLY A 262 8.80 10.57 18.59
N SER A 263 8.14 11.57 18.00
CA SER A 263 7.96 12.90 18.60
C SER A 263 6.57 13.08 19.24
N ILE A 264 5.61 12.22 18.90
CA ILE A 264 4.20 12.26 19.30
C ILE A 264 3.77 10.86 19.79
N PRO A 265 3.88 10.58 21.10
CA PRO A 265 3.42 9.33 21.67
C PRO A 265 1.88 9.22 21.73
N PRO A 266 1.28 8.01 21.68
CA PRO A 266 1.91 6.70 21.42
C PRO A 266 2.01 6.39 19.91
N ASN A 267 2.82 5.40 19.54
CA ASN A 267 2.91 4.93 18.15
C ASN A 267 1.54 4.39 17.74
N THR A 268 0.99 4.96 16.69
CA THR A 268 -0.37 4.63 16.23
C THR A 268 -0.30 4.13 14.80
N ALA A 269 -0.63 2.87 14.60
CA ALA A 269 -0.63 2.25 13.29
C ALA A 269 -2.01 1.71 12.90
N ILE A 270 -2.28 1.69 11.61
CA ILE A 270 -3.35 0.86 11.05
C ILE A 270 -2.72 -0.42 10.55
N MET A 271 -3.11 -1.55 11.15
CA MET A 271 -2.79 -2.88 10.66
C MET A 271 -3.94 -3.41 9.80
N ILE A 272 -3.63 -3.82 8.58
CA ILE A 272 -4.54 -4.52 7.68
C ILE A 272 -4.07 -5.97 7.57
N ILE A 273 -5.00 -6.91 7.73
CA ILE A 273 -4.75 -8.34 7.56
C ILE A 273 -5.61 -8.85 6.42
N TYR A 274 -4.99 -9.48 5.43
CA TYR A 274 -5.66 -10.19 4.35
C TYR A 274 -5.60 -11.69 4.64
N ASP A 275 -6.77 -12.27 4.86
CA ASP A 275 -7.04 -13.69 5.06
C ASP A 275 -7.77 -14.22 3.83
N GLY A 276 -6.98 -14.60 2.82
CA GLY A 276 -7.48 -14.87 1.47
C GLY A 276 -8.16 -13.62 0.89
N ASN A 277 -9.48 -13.70 0.71
CA ASN A 277 -10.29 -12.58 0.22
C ASN A 277 -10.87 -11.70 1.34
N ARG A 278 -10.70 -12.06 2.62
CA ARG A 278 -11.19 -11.29 3.76
C ARG A 278 -10.14 -10.27 4.19
N ARG A 279 -10.58 -9.04 4.46
CA ARG A 279 -9.73 -7.94 4.93
C ARG A 279 -10.19 -7.53 6.33
N HIS A 280 -9.26 -7.50 7.28
CA HIS A 280 -9.48 -7.00 8.64
C HIS A 280 -8.62 -5.76 8.86
N GLU A 281 -9.24 -4.69 9.34
CA GLU A 281 -8.56 -3.45 9.69
C GLU A 281 -8.61 -3.24 11.20
N ILE A 282 -7.47 -2.92 11.79
CA ILE A 282 -7.30 -2.75 13.22
C ILE A 282 -6.40 -1.54 13.45
N ILE A 283 -6.87 -0.57 14.22
CA ILE A 283 -6.02 0.51 14.73
C ILE A 283 -5.31 -0.03 15.97
N LEU A 284 -3.99 0.05 15.96
CA LEU A 284 -3.12 -0.39 17.04
C LEU A 284 -2.42 0.82 17.65
N THR A 285 -2.33 0.85 18.98
CA THR A 285 -1.52 1.83 19.70
C THR A 285 -0.57 1.12 20.66
N SER A 286 0.73 1.41 20.55
CA SER A 286 1.77 0.83 21.42
C SER A 286 2.65 1.93 22.02
N ASP A 287 3.09 1.71 23.25
CA ASP A 287 3.99 2.60 23.98
C ASP A 287 5.11 1.81 24.68
N LEU A 288 5.94 2.49 25.49
CA LEU A 288 7.07 1.85 26.19
C LEU A 288 6.65 0.93 27.35
N LYS A 289 5.37 0.86 27.70
CA LYS A 289 4.79 -0.01 28.73
C LYS A 289 3.91 -1.11 28.13
N ASN A 290 3.18 -0.80 27.06
CA ASN A 290 2.14 -1.62 26.46
C ASN A 290 2.48 -1.99 25.02
N THR A 291 2.46 -3.29 24.74
CA THR A 291 2.61 -3.85 23.40
C THR A 291 1.23 -4.09 22.79
N ALA A 292 0.96 -3.52 21.61
CA ALA A 292 -0.31 -3.74 20.92
C ALA A 292 -0.32 -5.13 20.30
N THR A 293 -1.32 -5.96 20.64
CA THR A 293 -1.38 -7.35 20.18
C THR A 293 -2.75 -7.67 19.60
N ILE A 294 -2.77 -8.47 18.55
CA ILE A 294 -3.97 -9.09 18.00
C ILE A 294 -3.88 -10.61 18.11
N ARG A 295 -5.03 -11.25 18.26
CA ARG A 295 -5.17 -12.70 18.30
C ARG A 295 -5.84 -13.19 17.02
N LEU A 296 -5.27 -14.24 16.46
CA LEU A 296 -5.70 -14.86 15.23
C LEU A 296 -6.09 -16.30 15.56
N ARG A 297 -7.39 -16.55 15.69
CA ARG A 297 -7.92 -17.90 15.95
C ARG A 297 -8.20 -18.57 14.63
N ARG A 298 -7.69 -19.79 14.45
CA ARG A 298 -7.96 -20.53 13.22
C ARG A 298 -9.37 -21.11 13.27
N LYS A 299 -10.14 -20.90 12.21
CA LYS A 299 -11.40 -21.59 12.02
C LYS A 299 -11.12 -23.03 11.56
N ILE A 300 -11.27 -23.98 12.48
CA ILE A 300 -11.21 -25.41 12.15
C ILE A 300 -12.44 -25.70 11.28
N LYS A 301 -12.20 -26.16 10.04
CA LYS A 301 -13.25 -26.64 9.14
C LYS A 301 -13.62 -28.07 9.50
#